data_AF-A0A8T1TVE9-F1
#
_entry.id   AF-A0A8T1TVE9-F1
#
_cell.length_a   1.000
_cell.length_b   1.000
_cell.length_c   1.000
_cell.angle_alpha   90.00
_cell.angle_beta   90.00
_cell.angle_gamma   90.00
#
_symmetry.space_group_name_H-M   'P 1'
#
loop_
_entity.id
_entity.type
_entity.pdbx_description
1 polymer ?
#
loop_
_entity_poly.entity_id
_entity_poly.type
_entity_poly.pdbx_seq_one_letter_code
_entity_poly.pdbx_strand_id
1 'polypeptide(L)' 'MPLSNRAICAILFQEETPGKFVCSSCSRTYRSAQGFTNLINHLRRFHPSNEEEAETALRETNALRLHIVD' A
#
# COMPACT_ATOMS: atom_id res chain seq x y z
N MET A 1 -2.01 -6.49 15.44
CA MET A 1 -1.16 -7.20 14.47
C MET A 1 -0.54 -6.15 13.55
N PRO A 2 0.78 -6.12 13.35
CA PRO A 2 1.38 -5.22 12.38
C PRO A 2 0.89 -5.60 10.97
N LEU A 3 0.59 -4.59 10.17
CA LEU A 3 0.08 -4.80 8.82
C LEU A 3 1.17 -5.42 7.94
N SER A 4 0.80 -6.39 7.12
CA SER A 4 1.74 -6.96 6.16
C SER A 4 2.11 -5.91 5.11
N ASN A 5 3.40 -5.75 4.80
CA ASN A 5 3.89 -4.81 3.77
C ASN A 5 3.15 -4.93 2.43
N ARG A 6 2.67 -6.14 2.10
CA ARG A 6 1.84 -6.41 0.93
C ARG A 6 0.50 -5.66 0.96
N ALA A 7 -0.16 -5.58 2.11
CA ALA A 7 -1.45 -4.91 2.26
C ALA A 7 -1.31 -3.38 2.13
N ILE A 8 -0.28 -2.81 2.77
CA ILE A 8 0.07 -1.39 2.63
C ILE A 8 0.35 -1.07 1.16
N CYS A 9 1.15 -1.90 0.49
CA CYS A 9 1.46 -1.68 -0.92
C CYS A 9 0.24 -1.80 -1.83
N ALA A 10 -0.70 -2.71 -1.53
CA ALA A 10 -1.93 -2.86 -2.32
C ALA A 10 -2.89 -1.66 -2.21
N ILE A 11 -2.81 -0.88 -1.13
CA ILE A 11 -3.65 0.33 -0.94
C ILE A 11 -2.96 1.56 -1.48
N LEU A 12 -1.69 1.75 -1.14
CA LEU A 12 -0.94 2.96 -1.47
C LEU A 12 -0.30 2.93 -2.86
N PHE A 13 -0.20 1.75 -3.46
CA PHE A 13 0.33 1.60 -4.81
C PHE A 13 -0.66 0.86 -5.70
N GLN A 14 -0.79 1.36 -6.91
CA GLN A 14 -1.49 0.70 -7.98
C GLN A 14 -0.51 -0.11 -8.82
N GLU A 15 -0.76 -1.42 -8.97
CA GLU A 15 0.00 -2.23 -9.91
C GLU A 15 -0.51 -1.94 -11.32
N GLU A 16 0.33 -1.32 -12.14
CA GLU A 16 -0.01 -0.97 -13.53
C GLU A 16 0.31 -2.14 -14.46
N THR A 17 1.42 -2.83 -14.18
CA THR A 17 1.85 -4.06 -14.85
C THR A 17 2.52 -4.95 -13.80
N PRO A 18 2.58 -6.28 -13.97
CA PRO A 18 3.25 -7.17 -13.02
C PRO A 18 4.69 -6.70 -12.75
N GLY A 19 4.96 -6.33 -11.49
CA GLY A 19 6.25 -5.80 -11.05
C GLY A 19 6.47 -4.30 -11.25
N LYS A 20 5.45 -3.53 -11.65
CA LYS A 20 5.46 -2.07 -11.78
C LYS A 20 4.31 -1.47 -10.95
N PHE A 21 4.69 -0.73 -9.92
CA PHE A 21 3.81 -0.15 -8.92
C PHE A 21 3.86 1.37 -9.03
N VAL A 22 2.71 2.03 -9.06
CA VAL A 22 2.59 3.49 -9.07
C VAL A 22 2.07 3.92 -7.71
N CYS A 23 2.80 4.80 -7.01
CA CYS A 23 2.31 5.35 -5.76
C CYS A 23 1.12 6.26 -6.04
N SER A 24 -0.03 5.99 -5.42
CA SER A 24 -1.24 6.80 -5.62
C SER A 24 -1.11 8.20 -5.00
N SER A 25 -0.20 8.38 -4.03
CA SER A 25 -0.04 9.63 -3.28
C SER A 25 0.86 10.64 -4.01
N CYS A 26 1.90 10.19 -4.72
CA CYS A 26 2.82 11.06 -5.47
C CYS A 26 2.92 10.74 -6.96
N SER A 27 2.12 9.80 -7.45
CA SER A 27 2.12 9.30 -8.83
C SER A 27 3.48 8.79 -9.33
N ARG A 28 4.42 8.50 -8.42
CA ARG A 28 5.75 7.99 -8.78
C ARG A 28 5.68 6.51 -9.08
N THR A 29 6.33 6.13 -10.17
CA THR A 29 6.39 4.74 -10.60
C THR A 29 7.64 4.05 -10.07
N TYR A 30 7.47 2.85 -9.55
CA TYR A 30 8.49 1.99 -8.99
C TYR A 30 8.42 0.62 -9.64
N ARG A 31 9.56 0.06 -10.02
CA ARG A 31 9.64 -1.36 -10.39
C ARG A 31 10.11 -2.16 -9.20
N SER A 32 9.40 -3.25 -8.92
CA SER A 32 9.87 -4.24 -7.98
C SER A 32 9.71 -5.64 -8.55
N ALA A 33 10.85 -6.34 -8.67
CA ALA A 33 10.89 -7.69 -9.22
C ALA A 33 10.59 -8.77 -8.17
N GLN A 34 10.89 -8.54 -6.88
CA GLN A 34 10.86 -9.59 -5.84
C GLN A 34 10.53 -9.08 -4.42
N GLY A 35 9.86 -7.95 -4.26
CA GLY A 35 9.43 -7.57 -2.90
C GLY A 35 8.80 -6.20 -2.75
N PHE A 36 8.42 -5.86 -1.51
CA PHE A 36 7.74 -4.60 -1.19
C PHE A 36 8.67 -3.62 -0.46
N THR A 37 9.89 -4.02 -0.12
CA THR A 37 10.82 -3.24 0.71
C THR A 37 11.16 -1.87 0.12
N ASN A 38 11.36 -1.79 -1.19
CA ASN A 38 11.64 -0.52 -1.88
C ASN A 38 10.45 0.44 -1.82
N LEU A 39 9.24 -0.10 -1.92
CA LEU A 39 7.98 0.66 -1.85
C LEU A 39 7.76 1.17 -0.42
N ILE A 40 7.97 0.31 0.58
CA ILE A 40 7.87 0.70 2.00
C ILE A 40 8.93 1.75 2.37
N ASN A 41 10.17 1.60 1.89
CA ASN A 41 11.22 2.59 2.14
C ASN A 41 10.87 3.95 1.50
N HIS A 42 10.32 3.94 0.28
CA HIS A 42 9.78 5.15 -0.32
C HIS A 42 8.72 5.81 0.56
N LEU A 43 7.74 5.04 1.05
CA LEU A 43 6.72 5.58 1.94
C LEU A 43 7.33 6.19 3.20
N ARG A 44 8.24 5.49 3.88
CA ARG A 44 8.87 6.02 5.10
C ARG A 44 9.67 7.30 4.88
N ARG A 45 10.33 7.45 3.73
CA ARG A 45 11.16 8.62 3.42
C ARG A 45 10.37 9.81 2.90
N PHE A 46 9.41 9.57 2.02
CA PHE A 46 8.69 10.62 1.29
C PHE A 46 7.31 10.90 1.87
N HIS A 47 6.74 9.93 2.57
CA HIS A 47 5.40 9.96 3.12
C HIS A 47 5.34 9.37 4.54
N PRO A 48 6.07 9.94 5.51
CA PRO A 48 6.10 9.40 6.88
C PRO A 48 4.71 9.33 7.52
N SER A 49 3.79 10.23 7.14
CA SER A 49 2.38 10.20 7.58
C SER A 49 1.51 9.16 6.86
N ASN A 50 1.91 8.69 5.67
CA ASN A 50 1.11 7.73 4.93
C ASN A 50 1.16 6.32 5.54
N GLU A 51 2.10 6.01 6.45
CA GLU A 51 2.06 4.72 7.16
C GLU A 51 0.78 4.65 8.01
N GLU A 52 0.44 5.73 8.72
CA GLU A 52 -0.78 5.85 9.53
C GLU A 52 -2.04 5.97 8.68
N GLU A 53 -1.99 6.70 7.56
CA GLU A 53 -3.11 6.74 6.61
C GLU A 53 -3.33 5.40 5.91
N ALA A 54 -2.27 4.63 5.61
CA ALA A 54 -2.42 3.27 5.08
C ALA A 54 -2.98 2.31 6.12
N GLU A 55 -2.61 2.48 7.39
CA GLU A 55 -3.22 1.69 8.46
C GLU A 55 -4.71 1.99 8.58
N THR A 56 -5.06 3.27 8.55
CA THR A 56 -6.44 3.74 8.63
C THR A 56 -7.22 3.28 7.41
N ALA A 57 -6.71 3.51 6.20
CA ALA A 57 -7.32 3.05 4.96
C ALA A 57 -7.42 1.52 4.89
N LEU A 58 -6.46 0.75 5.44
CA LEU A 58 -6.58 -0.71 5.51
C LEU A 58 -7.61 -1.17 6.53
N ARG A 59 -7.74 -0.46 7.66
CA ARG A 59 -8.80 -0.72 8.66
C ARG A 59 -10.17 -0.42 8.06
N GLU A 60 -10.32 0.71 7.39
CA GLU A 60 -11.53 1.11 6.64
C GLU A 60 -11.82 0.11 5.50
N THR A 61 -10.81 -0.31 4.75
CA THR A 61 -10.96 -1.30 3.67
C THR A 61 -11.28 -2.70 4.22
N ASN A 62 -10.73 -3.09 5.38
CA ASN A 62 -11.14 -4.31 6.08
C ASN A 62 -12.57 -4.19 6.62
N ALA A 63 -12.95 -3.04 7.16
CA ALA A 63 -14.33 -2.78 7.59
C ALA A 63 -15.31 -2.85 6.41
N LEU A 64 -14.91 -2.35 5.24
CA LEU A 64 -15.66 -2.44 3.99
C LEU A 64 -15.71 -3.87 3.43
N ARG A 65 -14.63 -4.67 3.55
CA ARG A 65 -14.61 -6.08 3.12
C ARG A 65 -15.29 -7.05 4.09
N LEU A 66 -15.53 -6.65 5.34
CA LEU A 66 -16.30 -7.43 6.32
C LEU A 66 -17.81 -7.27 6.13
N HIS A 67 -18.26 -6.34 5.27
CA HIS A 67 -19.64 -6.33 4.75
C HIS A 67 -19.78 -7.18 3.48
N ILE A 68 -19.35 -8.45 3.57
CA ILE A 68 -20.03 -9.52 2.85
C ILE A 68 -20.66 -10.37 3.96
N VAL A 69 -21.80 -9.90 4.44
CA VAL A 69 -22.66 -10.65 5.36
C VAL A 69 -23.76 -11.26 4.50
N ASP A 70 -23.77 -12.60 4.52
CA ASP A 70 -24.71 -13.59 3.96
C ASP A 70 -24.76 -13.75 2.43
#